data_AF-I3S113-F1
#
_entry.id   AF-I3S113-F1
#
_cell.length_a   1.000
_cell.length_b   1.000
_cell.length_c   1.000
_cell.angle_alpha   90.00
_cell.angle_beta   90.00
_cell.angle_gamma   90.00
#
_symmetry.space_group_name_H-M   'P 1'
#
loop_
_entity.id
_entity.type
_entity.pdbx_description
1 polymer ?
#
loop_
_entity_poly.entity_id
_entity_poly.type
_entity_poly.pdbx_seq_one_letter_code
_entity_poly.pdbx_strand_id
1 'polypeptide(L)'
;MAETNTEAQKQARLAILELANMISIPMSLHAVVRLNVADAIWEGGANAPLSAAQILARVVPGGGGDAENLQRVLRMLASYGVFEEHIGDGERKYSLTNVGKTLVSDENGVSYGAYVLQLHQDALMRAWPLVHEAVLDPSKEPFERANGEGAYDYYLKKPEMNELMLKAMAGVSVPFMKALFESYHGFQNVEKLVDVGGSGG
;
A
#
# COMPACT_ATOMS: atom_id res chain seq x y z
N MET A 1 -2.28 -47.70 11.84
CA MET A 1 -2.42 -46.68 10.79
C MET A 1 -2.81 -45.32 11.40
N ALA A 2 -2.02 -44.75 12.31
CA ALA A 2 -2.45 -43.57 13.07
C ALA A 2 -1.31 -42.61 13.49
N GLU A 3 -0.22 -42.51 12.72
CA GLU A 3 0.91 -41.63 13.08
C GLU A 3 1.41 -40.71 11.95
N THR A 4 0.66 -40.60 10.85
CA THR A 4 0.89 -39.60 9.80
C THR A 4 0.08 -38.32 10.02
N ASN A 5 0.06 -37.81 11.25
CA ASN A 5 -0.28 -36.40 11.53
C ASN A 5 1.03 -35.60 11.51
N THR A 6 1.69 -35.60 10.34
CA THR A 6 3.08 -35.17 10.19
C THR A 6 3.21 -33.66 10.39
N GLU A 7 4.37 -33.20 10.87
CA GLU A 7 4.68 -31.77 11.01
C GLU A 7 4.37 -30.99 9.73
N ALA A 8 4.62 -31.58 8.56
CA ALA A 8 4.27 -31.03 7.25
C ALA A 8 2.75 -30.73 7.10
N GLN A 9 1.87 -31.60 7.60
CA GLN A 9 0.43 -31.34 7.56
C GLN A 9 0.02 -30.20 8.49
N LYS A 10 0.69 -30.05 9.64
CA LYS A 10 0.45 -28.91 10.54
C LYS A 10 0.89 -27.60 9.88
N GLN A 11 2.08 -27.57 9.28
CA GLN A 11 2.56 -26.41 8.53
C GLN A 11 1.65 -26.07 7.35
N ALA A 12 1.16 -27.07 6.60
CA ALA A 12 0.20 -26.84 5.52
C ALA A 12 -1.12 -26.22 6.01
N ARG A 13 -1.63 -26.65 7.18
CA ARG A 13 -2.83 -26.05 7.80
C ARG A 13 -2.61 -24.60 8.22
N LEU A 14 -1.42 -24.27 8.74
CA LEU A 14 -1.08 -22.88 9.06
C LEU A 14 -0.96 -22.03 7.79
N ALA A 15 -0.29 -22.55 6.75
CA ALA A 15 -0.08 -21.85 5.50
C ALA A 15 -1.40 -21.49 4.79
N ILE A 16 -2.37 -22.41 4.72
CA ILE A 16 -3.66 -22.11 4.09
C ILE A 16 -4.46 -21.06 4.87
N LEU A 17 -4.35 -21.06 6.20
CA LEU A 17 -4.96 -20.03 7.04
C LEU A 17 -4.28 -18.67 6.85
N GLU A 18 -2.95 -18.63 6.73
CA GLU A 18 -2.22 -17.40 6.42
C GLU A 18 -2.63 -16.83 5.06
N LEU A 19 -2.64 -17.66 4.01
CA LEU A 19 -3.06 -17.25 2.66
C LEU A 19 -4.51 -16.72 2.64
N ALA A 20 -5.43 -17.39 3.34
CA ALA A 20 -6.81 -16.95 3.43
C ALA A 20 -6.99 -15.61 4.17
N ASN A 21 -6.10 -15.29 5.10
CA ASN A 21 -6.14 -14.04 5.88
C ASN A 21 -5.22 -12.95 5.35
N MET A 22 -4.49 -13.20 4.26
CA MET A 22 -3.46 -12.30 3.72
C MET A 22 -4.01 -10.93 3.34
N ILE A 23 -5.32 -10.80 3.08
CA ILE A 23 -6.03 -9.53 2.86
C ILE A 23 -5.86 -8.53 4.02
N SER A 24 -5.64 -9.02 5.25
CA SER A 24 -5.42 -8.16 6.42
C SER A 24 -4.19 -7.24 6.27
N ILE A 25 -3.16 -7.69 5.55
CA ILE A 25 -1.90 -6.96 5.33
C ILE A 25 -2.12 -5.70 4.47
N PRO A 26 -2.56 -5.80 3.21
CA PRO A 26 -2.80 -4.64 2.38
C PRO A 26 -3.91 -3.74 2.94
N MET A 27 -4.92 -4.28 3.63
CA MET A 27 -5.97 -3.47 4.26
C MET A 27 -5.45 -2.64 5.44
N SER A 28 -4.51 -3.18 6.21
CA SER A 28 -3.84 -2.41 7.26
C SER A 28 -2.90 -1.36 6.67
N LEU A 29 -2.20 -1.70 5.59
CA LEU A 29 -1.37 -0.73 4.86
C LEU A 29 -2.24 0.43 4.34
N HIS A 30 -3.39 0.10 3.74
CA HIS A 30 -4.40 1.07 3.32
C HIS A 30 -4.88 1.93 4.50
N ALA A 31 -5.14 1.33 5.68
CA ALA A 31 -5.56 2.08 6.87
C ALA A 31 -4.50 3.07 7.35
N VAL A 32 -3.23 2.67 7.46
CA VAL A 32 -2.16 3.59 7.92
C VAL A 32 -1.87 4.69 6.91
N VAL A 33 -2.05 4.43 5.60
CA VAL A 33 -1.98 5.46 4.56
C VAL A 33 -3.13 6.43 4.69
N ARG A 34 -4.38 5.97 4.86
CA ARG A 34 -5.54 6.87 5.05
C ARG A 34 -5.45 7.74 6.30
N LEU A 35 -4.75 7.25 7.32
CA LEU A 35 -4.50 7.96 8.56
C LEU A 35 -3.24 8.84 8.52
N ASN A 36 -2.48 8.87 7.41
CA ASN A 36 -1.20 9.61 7.32
C ASN A 36 -0.20 9.26 8.44
N VAL A 37 -0.19 7.98 8.86
CA VAL A 37 0.67 7.51 9.97
C VAL A 37 2.16 7.66 9.64
N ALA A 38 2.55 7.39 8.39
CA ALA A 38 3.95 7.49 7.98
C ALA A 38 4.46 8.93 8.11
N ASP A 39 3.71 9.91 7.61
CA ASP A 39 4.05 11.33 7.74
C ASP A 39 4.09 11.78 9.21
N ALA A 40 3.16 11.30 10.02
CA ALA A 40 3.12 11.59 11.46
C ALA A 40 4.33 11.04 12.23
N ILE A 41 4.88 9.88 11.85
CA ILE A 41 6.12 9.34 12.45
C ILE A 41 7.36 10.03 11.87
N TRP A 42 7.35 10.32 10.57
CA TRP A 42 8.51 10.89 9.88
C TRP A 42 8.90 12.26 10.42
N GLU A 43 7.91 13.12 10.71
CA GLU A 43 8.11 14.43 11.36
C GLU A 43 9.30 15.20 10.76
N GLY A 44 9.28 15.44 9.45
CA GLY A 44 10.34 16.18 8.75
C GLY A 44 11.71 15.50 8.75
N GLY A 45 11.78 14.18 8.99
CA GLY A 45 13.02 13.40 8.98
C GLY A 45 13.50 12.91 10.34
N ALA A 46 12.82 13.28 11.42
CA ALA A 46 13.19 12.82 12.77
C ALA A 46 13.06 11.29 12.90
N ASN A 47 11.96 10.72 12.39
CA ASN A 47 11.65 9.28 12.48
C ASN A 47 11.83 8.70 13.91
N ALA A 48 11.57 9.52 14.94
CA ALA A 48 11.75 9.12 16.32
C ALA A 48 10.73 8.02 16.68
N PRO A 49 11.08 7.02 17.51
CA PRO A 49 10.12 6.02 17.96
C PRO A 49 8.97 6.65 18.74
N LEU A 50 7.73 6.45 18.29
CA LEU A 50 6.51 6.98 18.92
C LEU A 50 5.58 5.86 19.35
N SER A 51 4.89 6.03 20.49
CA SER A 51 3.83 5.11 20.88
C SER A 51 2.58 5.31 20.03
N ALA A 52 1.71 4.30 19.97
CA ALA A 52 0.47 4.39 19.21
C ALA A 52 -0.42 5.55 19.67
N ALA A 53 -0.40 5.91 20.97
CA ALA A 53 -1.11 7.08 21.48
C ALA A 53 -0.53 8.40 20.95
N GLN A 54 0.80 8.52 20.89
CA GLN A 54 1.47 9.69 20.31
C GLN A 54 1.19 9.83 18.81
N ILE A 55 1.23 8.72 18.07
CA ILE A 55 0.89 8.71 16.64
C ILE A 55 -0.57 9.10 16.46
N LEU A 56 -1.50 8.50 17.22
CA LEU A 56 -2.93 8.79 17.14
C LEU A 56 -3.24 10.27 17.40
N ALA A 57 -2.60 10.88 18.40
CA ALA A 57 -2.75 12.29 18.70
C ALA A 57 -2.28 13.21 17.54
N ARG A 58 -1.30 12.77 16.75
CA ARG A 58 -0.83 13.49 15.55
C ARG A 58 -1.79 13.33 14.37
N VAL A 59 -2.32 12.13 14.16
CA VAL A 59 -3.19 11.84 13.00
C VAL A 59 -4.66 12.19 13.20
N VAL A 60 -5.11 12.27 14.46
CA VAL A 60 -6.47 12.67 14.84
C VAL A 60 -6.40 13.72 15.96
N PRO A 61 -5.95 14.97 15.65
CA PRO A 61 -5.73 16.01 16.65
C PRO A 61 -7.02 16.49 17.35
N GLY A 62 -8.18 16.27 16.73
CA GLY A 62 -9.49 16.55 17.33
C GLY A 62 -9.94 15.54 18.40
N GLY A 63 -9.11 14.52 18.68
CA GLY A 63 -9.45 13.43 19.58
C GLY A 63 -10.33 12.36 18.93
N GLY A 64 -10.53 11.26 19.66
CA GLY A 64 -11.18 10.05 19.15
C GLY A 64 -10.17 8.99 18.68
N GLY A 65 -10.71 7.89 18.17
CA GLY A 65 -9.91 6.70 17.87
C GLY A 65 -9.48 5.95 19.14
N ASP A 66 -8.76 4.85 18.93
CA ASP A 66 -8.29 3.98 20.00
C ASP A 66 -6.84 3.58 19.74
N ALA A 67 -5.96 3.94 20.67
CA ALA A 67 -4.52 3.72 20.53
C ALA A 67 -4.17 2.23 20.51
N GLU A 68 -4.94 1.38 21.19
CA GLU A 68 -4.72 -0.07 21.18
C GLU A 68 -5.04 -0.68 19.81
N ASN A 69 -6.14 -0.25 19.18
CA ASN A 69 -6.49 -0.63 17.81
C ASN A 69 -5.43 -0.18 16.81
N LEU A 70 -4.94 1.06 16.91
CA LEU A 70 -3.82 1.52 16.08
C LEU A 70 -2.57 0.68 16.33
N GLN A 71 -2.22 0.38 17.59
CA GLN A 71 -1.09 -0.48 17.93
C GLN A 71 -1.19 -1.87 17.30
N ARG A 72 -2.39 -2.46 17.23
CA ARG A 72 -2.60 -3.76 16.58
C ARG A 72 -2.31 -3.71 15.08
N VAL A 73 -2.74 -2.64 14.40
CA VAL A 73 -2.46 -2.40 12.98
C VAL A 73 -0.96 -2.20 12.76
N LEU A 74 -0.32 -1.35 13.56
CA LEU A 74 1.12 -1.09 13.49
C LEU A 74 1.95 -2.35 13.75
N ARG A 75 1.60 -3.15 14.76
CA ARG A 75 2.29 -4.41 15.08
C ARG A 75 2.21 -5.42 13.94
N MET A 76 1.04 -5.52 13.30
CA MET A 76 0.89 -6.40 12.14
C MET A 76 1.78 -5.93 10.98
N LEU A 77 1.83 -4.63 10.70
CA LEU A 77 2.72 -4.10 9.65
C LEU A 77 4.22 -4.14 10.04
N ALA A 78 4.54 -4.13 11.33
CA ALA A 78 5.90 -4.35 11.83
C ALA A 78 6.40 -5.77 11.53
N SER A 79 5.54 -6.80 11.63
CA SER A 79 5.94 -8.17 11.25
C SER A 79 6.23 -8.35 9.76
N TYR A 80 5.78 -7.40 8.92
CA TYR A 80 6.11 -7.32 7.49
C TYR A 80 7.17 -6.24 7.18
N GLY A 81 7.85 -5.72 8.20
CA GLY A 81 8.98 -4.82 8.04
C GLY A 81 8.62 -3.40 7.58
N VAL A 82 7.37 -2.97 7.70
CA VAL A 82 6.98 -1.58 7.39
C VAL A 82 7.40 -0.64 8.54
N PHE A 83 7.25 -1.10 9.77
CA PHE A 83 7.65 -0.38 10.99
C PHE A 83 8.70 -1.18 11.75
N GLU A 84 9.65 -0.48 12.34
CA GLU A 84 10.54 -1.03 13.37
C GLU A 84 9.85 -0.91 14.71
N GLU A 85 9.81 -2.00 15.47
CA GLU A 85 9.15 -2.08 16.77
C GLU A 85 10.16 -1.96 17.91
N HIS A 86 9.95 -0.98 18.78
CA HIS A 86 10.80 -0.71 19.94
C HIS A 86 10.02 -1.02 21.22
N ILE A 87 10.56 -1.92 22.05
CA ILE A 87 9.93 -2.33 23.31
C ILE A 87 10.82 -1.83 24.45
N GLY A 88 10.31 -0.91 25.27
CA GLY A 88 11.01 -0.34 26.42
C GLY A 88 10.06 0.26 27.43
N ASP A 89 10.41 0.20 28.72
CA ASP A 89 9.64 0.81 29.82
C ASP A 89 8.15 0.41 29.88
N GLY A 90 7.82 -0.81 29.41
CA GLY A 90 6.45 -1.31 29.37
C GLY A 90 5.58 -0.71 28.24
N GLU A 91 6.15 0.11 27.36
CA GLU A 91 5.47 0.73 26.23
C GLU A 91 6.08 0.25 24.89
N ARG A 92 5.22 0.15 23.87
CA ARG A 92 5.62 -0.20 22.50
C ARG A 92 5.64 1.05 21.64
N LYS A 93 6.75 1.27 20.95
CA LYS A 93 6.97 2.42 20.08
C LYS A 93 7.35 1.97 18.67
N TYR A 94 7.11 2.82 17.70
CA TYR A 94 7.29 2.53 16.29
C TYR A 94 8.07 3.63 15.59
N SER A 95 9.02 3.24 14.74
CA SER A 95 9.64 4.11 13.73
C SER A 95 9.48 3.50 12.35
N LEU A 96 9.69 4.26 11.28
CA LEU A 96 9.65 3.74 9.91
C LEU A 96 10.95 2.99 9.57
N THR A 97 10.81 1.83 8.94
CA THR A 97 11.92 1.19 8.21
C THR A 97 12.12 1.86 6.85
N ASN A 98 13.06 1.37 6.03
CA ASN A 98 13.18 1.83 4.64
C ASN A 98 11.92 1.53 3.80
N VAL A 99 11.19 0.44 4.09
CA VAL A 99 9.91 0.17 3.44
C VAL A 99 8.87 1.18 3.89
N GLY A 100 8.74 1.42 5.20
CA GLY A 100 7.80 2.40 5.74
C GLY A 100 8.03 3.81 5.21
N LYS A 101 9.28 4.22 5.01
CA LYS A 101 9.64 5.53 4.44
C LYS A 101 9.12 5.74 3.03
N THR A 102 8.85 4.68 2.26
CA THR A 102 8.24 4.81 0.92
C THR A 102 6.80 5.35 0.96
N LEU A 103 6.15 5.29 2.13
CA LEU A 103 4.80 5.80 2.36
C LEU A 103 4.78 7.27 2.77
N VAL A 104 5.94 7.85 3.10
CA VAL A 104 6.07 9.26 3.46
C VAL A 104 5.88 10.11 2.21
N SER A 105 5.04 11.13 2.33
CA SER A 105 4.76 12.10 1.29
C SER A 105 5.98 12.99 1.03
N ASP A 106 6.34 13.16 -0.25
CA ASP A 106 7.31 14.16 -0.65
C ASP A 106 6.74 15.59 -0.58
N GLU A 107 7.53 16.57 -1.02
CA GLU A 107 7.15 17.99 -1.07
C GLU A 107 5.90 18.29 -1.92
N ASN A 108 5.55 17.41 -2.85
CA ASN A 108 4.35 17.50 -3.68
C ASN A 108 3.19 16.64 -3.13
N GLY A 109 3.37 16.05 -1.94
CA GLY A 109 2.38 15.18 -1.32
C GLY A 109 2.31 13.79 -1.96
N VAL A 110 3.33 13.37 -2.71
CA VAL A 110 3.36 12.11 -3.47
C VAL A 110 4.17 11.05 -2.72
N SER A 111 3.64 9.82 -2.67
CA SER A 111 4.31 8.65 -2.09
C SER A 111 3.75 7.36 -2.69
N TYR A 112 4.34 6.20 -2.34
CA TYR A 112 3.76 4.89 -2.66
C TYR A 112 2.39 4.67 -1.98
N GLY A 113 2.02 5.51 -1.00
CA GLY A 113 0.70 5.49 -0.38
C GLY A 113 -0.43 5.68 -1.39
N ALA A 114 -0.27 6.57 -2.37
CA ALA A 114 -1.29 6.77 -3.41
C ALA A 114 -1.53 5.49 -4.23
N TYR A 115 -0.46 4.73 -4.52
CA TYR A 115 -0.55 3.43 -5.19
C TYR A 115 -1.28 2.38 -4.33
N VAL A 116 -1.01 2.36 -3.03
CA VAL A 116 -1.76 1.51 -2.08
C VAL A 116 -3.25 1.87 -2.11
N LEU A 117 -3.62 3.15 -2.07
CA LEU A 117 -5.03 3.55 -2.10
C LEU A 117 -5.69 3.18 -3.44
N GLN A 118 -5.00 3.36 -4.56
CA GLN A 118 -5.50 3.03 -5.89
C GLN A 118 -5.83 1.53 -6.04
N LEU A 119 -4.97 0.64 -5.56
CA LEU A 119 -5.18 -0.81 -5.65
C LEU A 119 -6.36 -1.33 -4.80
N HIS A 120 -6.82 -0.52 -3.84
CA HIS A 120 -7.85 -0.92 -2.88
C HIS A 120 -9.11 -0.05 -2.98
N GLN A 121 -9.31 0.66 -4.09
CA GLN A 121 -10.58 1.31 -4.36
C GLN A 121 -11.72 0.28 -4.47
N ASP A 122 -12.92 0.65 -4.01
CA ASP A 122 -14.10 -0.22 -3.98
C ASP A 122 -14.42 -0.87 -5.34
N ALA A 123 -14.19 -0.17 -6.45
CA ALA A 123 -14.42 -0.69 -7.79
C ALA A 123 -13.48 -1.86 -8.13
N LEU A 124 -12.19 -1.73 -7.78
CA LEU A 124 -11.20 -2.77 -7.99
C LEU A 124 -11.37 -3.92 -6.99
N MET A 125 -11.71 -3.61 -5.73
CA MET A 125 -11.96 -4.63 -4.70
C MET A 125 -13.14 -5.55 -5.05
N ARG A 126 -14.17 -5.03 -5.73
CA ARG A 126 -15.29 -5.83 -6.24
C ARG A 126 -14.89 -6.79 -7.37
N ALA A 127 -13.79 -6.54 -8.06
CA ALA A 127 -13.32 -7.40 -9.16
C ALA A 127 -12.59 -8.65 -8.67
N TRP A 128 -11.89 -8.59 -7.53
CA TRP A 128 -11.05 -9.69 -7.04
C TRP A 128 -11.79 -11.02 -6.83
N PRO A 129 -13.00 -11.05 -6.24
CA PRO A 129 -13.77 -12.30 -6.12
C PRO A 129 -14.14 -12.94 -7.48
N LEU A 130 -14.17 -12.14 -8.55
CA LEU A 130 -14.56 -12.57 -9.89
C LEU A 130 -13.37 -13.01 -10.75
N VAL A 131 -12.15 -13.10 -10.23
CA VAL A 131 -10.96 -13.48 -11.03
C VAL A 131 -11.12 -14.86 -11.69
N HIS A 132 -11.83 -15.79 -11.04
CA HIS A 132 -12.13 -17.10 -11.62
C HIS A 132 -12.96 -17.02 -12.91
N GLU A 133 -13.82 -16.00 -13.06
CA GLU A 133 -14.65 -15.79 -14.25
C GLU A 133 -13.81 -15.47 -15.49
N ALA A 134 -12.63 -14.87 -15.33
CA ALA A 134 -11.73 -14.62 -16.45
C ALA A 134 -11.19 -15.92 -17.08
N VAL A 135 -11.15 -17.01 -16.31
CA VAL A 135 -10.79 -18.35 -16.80
C VAL A 135 -11.97 -18.98 -17.53
N LEU A 136 -13.20 -18.76 -17.04
CA LEU A 136 -14.42 -19.33 -17.62
C LEU A 136 -14.83 -18.64 -18.92
N ASP A 137 -14.70 -17.32 -18.97
CA ASP A 137 -15.01 -16.52 -20.14
C ASP A 137 -13.97 -15.39 -20.31
N PRO A 138 -12.98 -15.61 -21.20
CA PRO A 138 -11.87 -14.67 -21.41
C PRO A 138 -12.28 -13.43 -22.21
N SER A 139 -13.54 -13.33 -22.68
CA SER A 139 -14.00 -12.16 -23.44
C SER A 139 -14.27 -10.93 -22.58
N LYS A 140 -14.39 -11.10 -21.26
CA LYS A 140 -14.63 -10.01 -20.30
C LYS A 140 -13.78 -10.14 -19.06
N GLU A 141 -13.07 -9.05 -18.74
CA GLU A 141 -12.25 -8.96 -17.54
C GLU A 141 -13.10 -8.87 -16.26
N PRO A 142 -12.57 -9.30 -15.08
CA PRO A 142 -13.31 -9.26 -13.82
C PRO A 142 -13.78 -7.86 -13.42
N PHE A 143 -13.02 -6.82 -13.77
CA PHE A 143 -13.38 -5.43 -13.47
C PHE A 143 -14.64 -5.02 -14.23
N GLU A 144 -14.70 -5.28 -15.55
CA GLU A 144 -15.87 -5.01 -16.39
C GLU A 144 -17.09 -5.77 -15.87
N ARG A 145 -16.92 -7.02 -15.45
CA ARG A 145 -18.03 -7.80 -14.86
C ARG A 145 -18.57 -7.16 -13.58
N ALA A 146 -17.68 -6.68 -12.71
CA ALA A 146 -18.06 -6.08 -11.43
C ALA A 146 -18.66 -4.67 -11.57
N ASN A 147 -18.25 -3.93 -12.60
CA ASN A 147 -18.51 -2.48 -12.70
C ASN A 147 -19.27 -2.05 -13.96
N GLY A 148 -19.51 -2.96 -14.91
CA GLY A 148 -20.27 -2.75 -16.14
C GLY A 148 -19.47 -2.18 -17.33
N GLU A 149 -18.22 -1.77 -17.11
CA GLU A 149 -17.33 -1.18 -18.12
C GLU A 149 -15.86 -1.39 -17.72
N GLY A 150 -14.95 -1.29 -18.69
CA GLY A 150 -13.51 -1.46 -18.46
C GLY A 150 -12.93 -0.42 -17.50
N ALA A 151 -11.83 -0.77 -16.82
CA ALA A 151 -11.26 0.05 -15.76
C ALA A 151 -10.90 1.48 -16.18
N TYR A 152 -10.35 1.65 -17.39
CA TYR A 152 -9.91 2.96 -17.88
C TYR A 152 -11.10 3.91 -18.09
N ASP A 153 -12.14 3.47 -18.81
CA ASP A 153 -13.36 4.25 -19.06
C ASP A 153 -14.07 4.59 -17.73
N TYR A 154 -14.06 3.64 -16.79
CA TYR A 154 -14.66 3.82 -15.48
C TYR A 154 -13.99 4.95 -14.69
N TYR A 155 -12.66 4.97 -14.66
CA TYR A 155 -11.90 5.98 -13.93
C TYR A 155 -11.97 7.35 -14.59
N LEU A 156 -11.90 7.43 -15.93
CA LEU A 156 -12.01 8.70 -16.64
C LEU A 156 -13.32 9.45 -16.35
N LYS A 157 -14.41 8.74 -16.07
CA LYS A 157 -15.71 9.34 -15.71
C LYS A 157 -15.77 9.84 -14.27
N LYS A 158 -14.77 9.54 -13.43
CA LYS A 158 -14.76 9.81 -11.99
C LYS A 158 -13.53 10.64 -11.61
N PRO A 159 -13.65 11.99 -11.56
CA PRO A 159 -12.51 12.89 -11.37
C PRO A 159 -11.63 12.52 -10.17
N GLU A 160 -12.22 12.25 -9.01
CA GLU A 160 -11.48 11.87 -7.79
C GLU A 160 -10.69 10.56 -7.94
N MET A 161 -11.26 9.57 -8.63
CA MET A 161 -10.58 8.28 -8.86
C MET A 161 -9.49 8.42 -9.92
N ASN A 162 -9.75 9.22 -10.97
CA ASN A 162 -8.75 9.52 -11.99
C ASN A 162 -7.56 10.29 -11.40
N GLU A 163 -7.82 11.27 -10.53
CA GLU A 163 -6.78 12.01 -9.82
C GLU A 163 -5.95 11.07 -8.93
N LEU A 164 -6.60 10.17 -8.19
CA LEU A 164 -5.88 9.17 -7.41
C LEU A 164 -5.05 8.23 -8.29
N MET A 165 -5.58 7.81 -9.44
CA MET A 165 -4.84 6.98 -10.40
C MET A 165 -3.59 7.71 -10.92
N LEU A 166 -3.71 8.98 -11.30
CA LEU A 166 -2.57 9.80 -11.73
C LEU A 166 -1.53 9.95 -10.60
N LYS A 167 -1.99 10.25 -9.38
CA LYS A 167 -1.13 10.38 -8.21
C LYS A 167 -0.44 9.05 -7.86
N ALA A 168 -1.14 7.94 -8.00
CA ALA A 168 -0.60 6.60 -7.80
C ALA A 168 0.49 6.27 -8.82
N MET A 169 0.27 6.58 -10.10
CA MET A 169 1.28 6.38 -11.14
C MET A 169 2.51 7.25 -10.88
N ALA A 170 2.32 8.53 -10.57
CA ALA A 170 3.43 9.43 -10.20
C ALA A 170 4.21 8.93 -8.97
N GLY A 171 3.50 8.42 -7.95
CA GLY A 171 4.10 7.86 -6.73
C GLY A 171 5.01 6.65 -6.97
N VAL A 172 4.81 5.91 -8.06
CA VAL A 172 5.68 4.79 -8.45
C VAL A 172 6.72 5.24 -9.49
N SER A 173 6.33 6.04 -10.48
CA SER A 173 7.18 6.39 -11.61
C SER A 173 8.27 7.39 -11.23
N VAL A 174 7.98 8.40 -10.40
CA VAL A 174 8.96 9.44 -10.04
C VAL A 174 10.17 8.85 -9.31
N PRO A 175 10.01 8.03 -8.24
CA PRO A 175 11.15 7.38 -7.59
C PRO A 175 11.91 6.46 -8.54
N PHE A 176 11.20 5.71 -9.39
CA PHE A 176 11.81 4.82 -10.38
C PHE A 176 12.64 5.59 -11.39
N MET A 177 12.12 6.68 -11.97
CA MET A 177 12.82 7.50 -12.95
C MET A 177 14.04 8.22 -12.34
N LYS A 178 13.94 8.67 -11.09
CA LYS A 178 15.10 9.21 -10.35
C LYS A 178 16.22 8.16 -10.25
N ALA A 179 15.91 6.95 -9.81
CA ALA A 179 16.87 5.85 -9.71
C ALA A 179 17.42 5.43 -11.09
N LEU A 180 16.58 5.42 -12.13
CA LEU A 180 17.01 5.14 -13.49
C LEU A 180 18.09 6.13 -13.94
N PHE A 181 17.88 7.43 -13.72
CA PHE A 181 18.84 8.47 -14.14
C PHE A 181 20.16 8.47 -13.38
N GLU A 182 20.26 7.78 -12.23
CA GLU A 182 21.54 7.61 -11.52
C GLU A 182 22.53 6.73 -12.31
N SER A 183 22.02 5.83 -13.15
CA SER A 183 22.86 4.84 -13.87
C SER A 183 22.66 4.84 -15.38
N TYR A 184 21.50 5.28 -15.87
CA TYR A 184 21.19 5.33 -17.29
C TYR A 184 21.55 6.69 -17.88
N HIS A 185 22.53 6.68 -18.78
CA HIS A 185 22.99 7.88 -19.49
C HIS A 185 22.56 7.91 -20.96
N GLY A 186 21.72 6.97 -21.42
CA GLY A 186 21.34 6.85 -22.83
C GLY A 186 20.47 7.99 -23.37
N PHE A 187 19.96 8.87 -22.50
CA PHE A 187 19.28 10.11 -22.90
C PHE A 187 20.24 11.30 -23.10
N GLN A 188 21.53 11.15 -22.80
CA GLN A 188 22.52 12.20 -23.08
C GLN A 188 22.56 12.49 -24.59
N ASN A 189 22.51 13.77 -24.95
CA ASN A 189 22.50 14.25 -26.34
C ASN A 189 21.28 13.85 -27.18
N VAL A 190 20.18 13.39 -26.56
CA VAL A 190 18.91 13.19 -27.26
C VAL A 190 18.27 14.56 -27.52
N GLU A 191 18.14 14.93 -28.79
CA GLU A 191 17.48 16.19 -29.18
C GLU A 191 15.95 16.13 -29.12
N LYS A 192 15.38 14.92 -29.28
CA LYS A 192 13.94 14.70 -29.25
C LYS A 192 13.63 13.37 -28.56
N LEU A 193 12.92 13.46 -27.44
CA LEU A 193 12.37 12.33 -26.71
C LEU A 193 10.83 12.38 -26.81
N VAL A 194 10.21 11.24 -27.07
CA VAL A 194 8.74 11.11 -27.08
C VAL A 194 8.37 10.04 -26.08
N ASP A 195 7.65 10.43 -25.03
CA ASP A 195 7.06 9.50 -24.08
C ASP A 195 5.67 9.05 -24.57
N VAL A 196 5.65 7.90 -25.26
CA VAL A 196 4.42 7.34 -25.82
C VAL A 196 3.60 6.72 -24.70
N GLY A 197 2.49 7.38 -24.34
CA GLY A 197 1.63 6.94 -23.23
C GLY A 197 1.99 7.57 -21.88
N GLY A 198 2.78 8.64 -21.85
CA GLY A 198 3.22 9.33 -20.61
C GLY A 198 2.11 9.95 -19.74
N SER A 199 0.86 9.99 -20.22
CA SER A 199 -0.30 10.48 -19.46
C SER A 199 -0.09 11.89 -18.87
N GLY A 200 0.20 12.00 -17.56
CA GLY A 200 0.40 13.26 -16.85
C GLY A 200 1.74 13.96 -17.13
N GLY A 201 2.64 13.32 -17.90
CA GLY A 201 3.99 13.81 -18.17
C GLY A 201 5.03 13.13 -17.31
#